data_AF-A0A8K0KRY3-F1
#
_entry.id   AF-A0A8K0KRY3-F1
#
_cell.length_a   1.000
_cell.length_b   1.000
_cell.length_c   1.000
_cell.angle_alpha   90.00
_cell.angle_beta   90.00
_cell.angle_gamma   90.00
#
_symmetry.space_group_name_H-M   'P 1'
#
loop_
_entity.id
_entity.type
_entity.pdbx_description
1 polymer ?
#
loop_
_entity_poly.entity_id
_entity_poly.type
_entity_poly.pdbx_seq_one_letter_code
_entity_poly.pdbx_strand_id
1 'polypeptide(L)'
;MLKQGPEGFARAIRQHKGLLLTDTTLRDAHQSLLATRVRTHDLLKISPFIAHSSLGPALLSVENWGGATFDVALRFLHECPWERLEDMRKLLPNVPFQMLLRGANAVGYTNYPDNVVYK
;
A
#
# COMPACT_ATOMS: atom_id res chain seq x y z
N MET A 1 -14.86 6.47 -1.31
CA MET A 1 -14.65 5.46 -0.25
C MET A 1 -15.18 5.94 1.10
N LEU A 2 -14.57 6.92 1.78
CA LEU A 2 -14.99 7.33 3.14
C LEU A 2 -16.47 7.74 3.29
N LYS A 3 -17.07 8.38 2.27
CA LYS A 3 -18.47 8.86 2.32
C LYS A 3 -19.52 7.85 1.85
N GLN A 4 -19.17 6.96 0.93
CA GLN A 4 -20.12 6.11 0.20
C GLN A 4 -19.78 4.61 0.26
N GLY A 5 -18.81 4.24 1.09
CA GLY A 5 -18.35 2.86 1.23
C GLY A 5 -17.62 2.30 0.00
N PRO A 6 -17.32 0.99 0.04
CA PRO A 6 -16.70 0.27 -1.07
C PRO A 6 -17.62 0.14 -2.28
N GLU A 7 -18.94 -0.02 -2.11
CA GLU A 7 -19.88 -0.13 -3.24
C GLU A 7 -19.96 1.17 -4.04
N GLY A 8 -19.98 2.32 -3.34
CA GLY A 8 -19.95 3.63 -3.99
C GLY A 8 -18.64 3.87 -4.73
N PHE A 9 -17.51 3.43 -4.14
CA PHE A 9 -16.21 3.49 -4.81
C PHE A 9 -16.17 2.62 -6.06
N ALA A 10 -16.69 1.39 -6.00
CA ALA A 10 -16.77 0.50 -7.15
C ALA A 10 -17.68 1.06 -8.27
N ARG A 11 -18.79 1.72 -7.92
CA ARG A 11 -19.62 2.43 -8.90
C ARG A 11 -18.85 3.58 -9.57
N ALA A 12 -18.13 4.39 -8.80
CA ALA A 12 -17.34 5.50 -9.33
C ALA A 12 -16.25 5.01 -10.32
N ILE A 13 -15.57 3.89 -10.01
CA ILE A 13 -14.60 3.27 -10.91
C ILE A 13 -15.27 2.85 -12.23
N ARG A 14 -16.41 2.15 -12.17
CA ARG A 14 -17.14 1.68 -13.36
C ARG A 14 -17.67 2.82 -14.25
N GLN A 15 -17.93 3.98 -13.66
CA GLN A 15 -18.42 5.17 -14.38
C GLN A 15 -17.29 6.03 -14.96
N HIS A 16 -16.06 5.83 -14.52
CA HIS A 16 -14.91 6.60 -14.99
C HIS A 16 -14.52 6.17 -16.41
N LYS A 17 -14.42 7.13 -17.34
CA LYS A 17 -14.13 6.85 -18.76
C LYS A 17 -12.64 6.68 -19.09
N GLY A 18 -11.75 7.19 -18.25
CA GLY A 18 -10.30 7.16 -18.47
C GLY A 18 -9.65 5.89 -17.93
N LEU A 19 -8.34 5.74 -18.20
CA LEU A 19 -7.53 4.74 -17.52
C LEU A 19 -7.19 5.24 -16.12
N LEU A 20 -7.54 4.44 -15.13
CA LEU A 20 -7.16 4.66 -13.74
C LEU A 20 -5.79 4.02 -13.47
N LEU A 21 -4.93 4.74 -12.75
CA LEU A 21 -3.56 4.32 -12.48
C LEU A 21 -3.35 4.04 -10.99
N THR A 22 -2.61 2.97 -10.70
CA THR A 22 -2.10 2.68 -9.36
C THR A 22 -0.58 2.75 -9.41
N ASP A 23 0.00 3.52 -8.50
CA ASP A 23 1.45 3.60 -8.36
C ASP A 23 1.96 2.44 -7.49
N THR A 24 2.84 1.61 -8.03
CA THR A 24 3.46 0.46 -7.34
C THR A 24 4.87 0.74 -6.84
N THR A 25 5.35 1.99 -6.97
CA THR A 25 6.71 2.39 -6.61
C THR A 25 7.04 2.10 -5.16
N LEU A 26 6.06 2.22 -4.25
CA LEU A 26 6.27 2.04 -2.81
C LEU A 26 6.18 0.58 -2.34
N ARG A 27 5.87 -0.37 -3.24
CA ARG A 27 5.76 -1.82 -2.93
C ARG A 27 6.39 -2.68 -4.02
N ASP A 28 5.70 -2.91 -5.14
CA ASP A 28 6.10 -3.93 -6.11
C ASP A 28 7.38 -3.58 -6.88
N ALA A 29 7.59 -2.30 -7.18
CA ALA A 29 8.72 -1.87 -8.00
C ALA A 29 10.06 -2.22 -7.32
N HIS A 30 10.22 -1.85 -6.04
CA HIS A 30 11.43 -2.18 -5.30
C HIS A 30 11.47 -3.63 -4.83
N GLN A 31 10.32 -4.29 -4.64
CA GLN A 31 10.27 -5.74 -4.45
C GLN A 31 10.90 -6.47 -5.64
N SER A 32 10.60 -6.01 -6.86
CA SER A 32 11.10 -6.60 -8.11
C SER A 32 12.55 -6.24 -8.42
N LEU A 33 12.92 -4.97 -8.23
CA LEU A 33 14.21 -4.44 -8.70
C LEU A 33 15.29 -4.38 -7.62
N LEU A 34 14.90 -4.26 -6.35
CA LEU A 34 15.80 -3.97 -5.22
C LEU A 34 15.61 -4.95 -4.07
N ALA A 35 15.11 -6.15 -4.36
CA ALA A 35 14.83 -7.19 -3.37
C ALA A 35 14.05 -6.66 -2.15
N THR A 36 13.12 -5.73 -2.35
CA THR A 36 12.29 -5.12 -1.30
C THR A 36 13.06 -4.28 -0.27
N ARG A 37 14.28 -3.81 -0.58
CA ARG A 37 15.18 -3.16 0.41
C ARG A 37 15.04 -1.64 0.53
N VAL A 38 14.03 -1.04 -0.09
CA VAL A 38 13.77 0.41 0.11
C VAL A 38 13.23 0.63 1.53
N ARG A 39 13.83 1.61 2.22
CA ARG A 39 13.65 1.85 3.66
C ARG A 39 12.51 2.82 3.94
N THR A 40 11.96 2.74 5.15
CA THR A 40 10.91 3.65 5.64
C THR A 40 11.32 5.11 5.48
N HIS A 41 12.58 5.45 5.77
CA HIS A 41 13.11 6.79 5.63
C HIS A 41 12.85 7.40 4.25
N ASP A 42 13.23 6.69 3.18
CA ASP A 42 13.11 7.20 1.80
C ASP A 42 11.64 7.26 1.35
N LEU A 43 10.85 6.25 1.73
CA LEU A 43 9.41 6.21 1.44
C LEU A 43 8.67 7.39 2.10
N LEU A 44 8.97 7.70 3.36
CA LEU A 44 8.40 8.83 4.08
C LEU A 44 8.86 10.17 3.51
N LYS A 45 10.09 10.25 2.99
CA LYS A 45 10.61 11.49 2.41
C LYS A 45 9.89 11.89 1.13
N ILE A 46 9.54 10.93 0.27
CA ILE A 46 8.81 11.21 -0.99
C ILE A 46 7.30 11.35 -0.78
N SER A 47 6.78 10.78 0.30
CA SER A 47 5.37 10.68 0.63
C SER A 47 4.56 11.99 0.49
N PRO A 48 4.98 13.13 1.08
CA PRO A 48 4.28 14.40 0.93
C PRO A 48 4.20 14.90 -0.52
N PHE A 49 5.23 14.63 -1.33
CA PHE A 49 5.25 15.06 -2.73
C PHE A 49 4.20 14.31 -3.54
N ILE A 50 4.01 13.01 -3.29
CA ILE A 50 2.92 12.25 -3.91
C ILE A 50 1.58 12.88 -3.55
N ALA A 51 1.35 13.20 -2.27
CA ALA A 51 0.11 13.79 -1.77
C ALA A 51 -0.22 15.16 -2.39
N HIS A 52 0.79 16.02 -2.58
CA HIS A 52 0.62 17.39 -3.06
C HIS A 52 0.82 17.56 -4.57
N SER A 53 1.41 16.58 -5.25
CA SER A 53 1.54 16.61 -6.70
C SER A 53 0.17 16.59 -7.37
N SER A 54 0.10 17.12 -8.59
CA SER A 54 -1.08 16.97 -9.46
C SER A 54 -1.41 15.50 -9.76
N LEU A 55 -0.45 14.59 -9.57
CA LEU A 55 -0.63 13.14 -9.77
C LEU A 55 -1.36 12.48 -8.61
N GLY A 56 -1.13 12.88 -7.36
CA GLY A 56 -1.70 12.25 -6.17
C GLY A 56 -3.22 12.09 -6.24
N PRO A 57 -4.00 13.17 -6.44
CA PRO A 57 -5.46 13.10 -6.58
C PRO A 57 -5.95 12.35 -7.82
N ALA A 58 -5.10 12.16 -8.84
CA ALA A 58 -5.44 11.44 -10.07
C ALA A 58 -5.17 9.93 -9.97
N LEU A 59 -4.41 9.48 -8.98
CA LEU A 59 -4.18 8.06 -8.73
C LEU A 59 -5.41 7.40 -8.13
N LEU A 60 -5.72 6.20 -8.63
CA LEU A 60 -6.72 5.32 -8.03
C LEU A 60 -6.28 4.86 -6.64
N SER A 61 -5.00 4.49 -6.53
CA SER A 61 -4.39 4.07 -5.29
C SER A 61 -2.87 4.17 -5.36
N VAL A 62 -2.24 4.08 -4.20
CA VAL A 62 -0.80 3.85 -4.06
C VAL A 62 -0.62 2.51 -3.36
N GLU A 63 0.08 1.61 -4.02
CA GLU A 63 0.43 0.32 -3.45
C GLU A 63 1.71 0.46 -2.61
N ASN A 64 1.58 0.28 -1.30
CA ASN A 64 2.64 0.57 -0.34
C ASN A 64 2.82 -0.49 0.75
N TRP A 65 2.07 -1.59 0.69
CA TRP A 65 2.06 -2.56 1.79
C TRP A 65 1.74 -3.99 1.35
N GLY A 66 2.01 -4.95 2.24
CA GLY A 66 1.84 -6.38 1.95
C GLY A 66 2.94 -6.95 1.04
N GLY A 67 2.68 -8.14 0.48
CA GLY A 67 3.72 -8.90 -0.23
C GLY A 67 4.94 -9.16 0.66
N ALA A 68 6.15 -9.02 0.10
CA ALA A 68 7.39 -9.25 0.83
C ALA A 68 7.75 -8.10 1.80
N THR A 69 7.09 -6.94 1.72
CA THR A 69 7.47 -5.75 2.50
C THR A 69 7.34 -5.97 4.00
N PHE A 70 6.37 -6.77 4.45
CA PHE A 70 6.16 -7.05 5.86
C PHE A 70 7.32 -7.84 6.48
N ASP A 71 7.68 -8.98 5.87
CA ASP A 71 8.79 -9.83 6.31
C ASP A 71 10.13 -9.10 6.17
N VAL A 72 10.36 -8.42 5.05
CA VAL A 72 11.64 -7.75 4.78
C VAL A 72 11.90 -6.57 5.70
N ALA A 73 10.87 -5.77 6.00
CA ALA A 73 11.00 -4.65 6.94
C ALA A 73 11.52 -5.14 8.30
N LEU A 74 10.92 -6.19 8.85
CA LEU A 74 11.31 -6.75 10.14
C LEU A 74 12.67 -7.47 10.07
N ARG A 75 12.84 -8.37 9.10
CA ARG A 75 13.98 -9.30 9.06
C ARG A 75 15.28 -8.65 8.60
N PHE A 76 15.22 -7.74 7.64
CA PHE A 76 16.42 -7.23 6.96
C PHE A 76 16.62 -5.73 7.10
N LEU A 77 15.56 -4.96 7.32
CA LEU A 77 15.66 -3.50 7.50
C LEU A 77 15.63 -3.10 8.98
N HIS A 78 15.22 -4.01 9.86
CA HIS A 78 15.05 -3.78 11.30
C HIS A 78 14.09 -2.60 11.59
N GLU A 79 13.02 -2.51 10.79
CA GLU A 79 12.01 -1.45 10.84
C GLU A 79 10.61 -2.07 11.03
N CYS A 80 9.71 -1.39 11.75
CA CYS A 80 8.36 -1.86 11.94
C CYS A 80 7.48 -1.53 10.71
N PRO A 81 6.87 -2.52 10.03
CA PRO A 81 6.03 -2.28 8.86
C PRO A 81 4.71 -1.57 9.20
N TRP A 82 4.27 -1.64 10.46
CA TRP A 82 3.07 -0.94 10.94
C TRP A 82 3.33 0.55 11.15
N GLU A 83 4.45 0.90 11.80
CA GLU A 83 4.87 2.30 11.96
C GLU A 83 5.07 2.96 10.59
N ARG A 84 5.72 2.26 9.65
CA ARG A 84 5.83 2.70 8.26
C ARG A 84 4.46 3.05 7.66
N LEU A 85 3.47 2.17 7.82
CA LEU A 85 2.13 2.39 7.27
C LEU A 85 1.42 3.58 7.93
N GLU A 86 1.52 3.70 9.25
CA GLU A 86 0.89 4.78 10.02
C GLU A 86 1.50 6.14 9.66
N ASP A 87 2.83 6.23 9.60
CA ASP A 87 3.52 7.47 9.27
C ASP A 87 3.29 7.87 7.82
N MET A 88 3.29 6.90 6.89
CA MET A 88 2.88 7.18 5.51
C MET A 88 1.45 7.68 5.42
N ARG A 89 0.52 7.14 6.23
CA ARG A 89 -0.89 7.57 6.23
C ARG A 89 -1.04 9.03 6.65
N LYS A 90 -0.25 9.49 7.62
CA LYS A 90 -0.20 10.89 8.05
C LYS A 90 0.29 11.81 6.92
N LEU A 91 1.26 11.35 6.12
CA LEU A 91 1.88 12.16 5.06
C LEU A 91 1.12 12.12 3.71
N LEU A 92 0.41 11.03 3.39
CA LEU A 92 -0.47 10.93 2.22
C LEU A 92 -1.90 10.74 2.70
N PRO A 93 -2.64 11.74 3.18
CA PRO A 93 -4.00 11.54 3.68
C PRO A 93 -5.07 11.40 2.59
N ASN A 94 -4.77 11.81 1.35
CA ASN A 94 -5.75 11.99 0.27
C ASN A 94 -5.80 10.86 -0.77
N VAL A 95 -4.88 9.90 -0.73
CA VAL A 95 -4.82 8.79 -1.71
C VAL A 95 -5.17 7.45 -1.04
N PRO A 96 -6.00 6.59 -1.66
CA PRO A 96 -6.25 5.25 -1.16
C PRO A 96 -4.96 4.41 -1.08
N PHE A 97 -4.78 3.67 0.01
CA PHE A 97 -3.66 2.73 0.15
C PHE A 97 -4.10 1.34 -0.31
N GLN A 98 -3.25 0.71 -1.11
CA GLN A 98 -3.43 -0.65 -1.60
C GLN A 98 -2.37 -1.56 -0.99
N MET A 99 -2.78 -2.78 -0.64
CA MET A 99 -1.87 -3.83 -0.20
C MET A 99 -2.05 -5.10 -1.04
N LEU A 100 -0.95 -5.84 -1.21
CA LEU A 100 -0.99 -7.21 -1.72
C LEU A 100 -1.17 -8.18 -0.54
N LEU A 101 -2.34 -8.83 -0.47
CA LEU A 101 -2.67 -9.85 0.53
C LEU A 101 -2.75 -11.23 -0.13
N ARG A 102 -2.04 -12.23 0.42
CA ARG A 102 -2.05 -13.61 -0.09
C ARG A 102 -3.10 -14.47 0.62
N GLY A 103 -4.40 -14.17 0.44
CA GLY A 103 -5.50 -15.01 0.92
C GLY A 103 -5.28 -15.58 2.34
N ALA A 104 -5.30 -16.91 2.46
CA ALA A 104 -5.11 -17.65 3.72
C ALA A 104 -3.71 -17.51 4.37
N ASN A 105 -2.73 -16.98 3.63
CA ASN A 105 -1.38 -16.74 4.12
C ASN A 105 -1.19 -15.32 4.64
N ALA A 106 -2.16 -14.42 4.44
CA ALA A 106 -2.03 -13.00 4.72
C ALA A 106 -0.72 -12.40 4.16
N VAL A 107 0.26 -12.15 5.03
CA VAL A 107 1.61 -11.65 4.69
C VAL A 107 2.74 -12.63 5.02
N GLY A 108 2.41 -13.84 5.49
CA GLY A 108 3.35 -14.91 5.78
C GLY A 108 3.51 -15.91 4.63
N TYR A 109 4.26 -16.98 4.90
CA TYR A 109 4.58 -18.04 3.91
C TYR A 109 3.90 -19.38 4.22
N THR A 110 3.11 -19.47 5.29
CA THR A 110 2.33 -20.66 5.68
C THR A 110 0.86 -20.31 5.80
N ASN A 111 -0.05 -21.29 5.66
CA ASN A 111 -1.47 -21.04 5.88
C ASN A 111 -1.70 -20.77 7.36
N TYR A 112 -2.39 -19.67 7.65
CA TYR A 112 -2.83 -19.38 9.01
C TYR A 112 -4.24 -19.90 9.21
N PRO A 113 -4.59 -20.38 10.41
CA PRO A 113 -5.97 -20.70 10.74
C PRO A 113 -6.84 -19.43 10.67
N ASP A 114 -8.13 -19.60 10.35
CA ASP A 114 -9.07 -18.50 10.08
C ASP A 114 -9.13 -17.45 11.19
N ASN A 115 -8.94 -17.87 12.45
CA ASN A 115 -8.92 -16.99 13.62
C ASN A 115 -7.73 -16.01 13.67
N VAL A 116 -6.74 -16.17 12.80
CA VAL A 116 -5.60 -15.24 12.65
C VAL A 116 -5.80 -14.34 11.43
N VAL A 117 -6.55 -14.78 10.42
CA VAL A 117 -6.77 -14.02 9.17
C VAL A 117 -7.92 -13.01 9.32
N TYR A 118 -8.97 -13.35 10.06
CA TYR A 118 -10.19 -12.52 10.20
C TYR A 118 -10.26 -11.71 11.50
N LYS A 119 -9.19 -11.68 12.29
CA LYS A 119 -9.20 -11.05 13.64
C LYS A 119 -8.94 -9.55 13.60
#